data_AF-A0A2B7WZM1-F1
#
_entry.id   AF-A0A2B7WZM1-F1
#
_cell.length_a   1.000
_cell.length_b   1.000
_cell.length_c   1.000
_cell.angle_alpha   90.00
_cell.angle_beta   90.00
_cell.angle_gamma   90.00
#
_symmetry.space_group_name_H-M   'P 1'
#
loop_
_entity.id
_entity.type
_entity.pdbx_description
1 polymer ?
#
loop_
_entity_poly.entity_id
_entity_poly.type
_entity_poly.pdbx_seq_one_letter_code
_entity_poly.pdbx_strand_id
1 'polypeptide(L)'
;MSTYPTSNTPIKTIGFSEFCEVNGRQFKRRKGVQQWTEVSQQGGLKESTELSPLRLSLVQQEQAPGEPLHWSLFVAREGQAGMVYQVKGDAEFMTYQPSNRAVDITASTSFINMYNLATVTEQQAVTENCQGWVVRVIAKLVGRDVVGNSKLEMASSMVQRIR
;
A
#
# COMPACT_ATOMS: atom_id res chain seq x y z
N MET A 1 -28.07 -20.24 5.44
CA MET A 1 -26.90 -19.34 5.43
C MET A 1 -26.87 -18.62 6.76
N SER A 2 -25.87 -18.88 7.59
CA SER A 2 -25.83 -18.34 8.95
C SER A 2 -25.29 -16.91 8.98
N THR A 3 -26.15 -15.96 9.35
CA THR A 3 -25.89 -14.52 9.53
C THR A 3 -25.07 -14.28 10.80
N TYR A 4 -23.79 -14.63 10.74
CA TYR A 4 -22.83 -14.29 11.79
C TYR A 4 -22.19 -12.93 11.51
N PRO A 5 -21.95 -12.12 12.56
CA PRO A 5 -22.46 -12.16 13.91
C PRO A 5 -23.87 -11.55 14.02
N THR A 6 -24.59 -11.92 15.08
CA THR A 6 -25.88 -11.34 15.46
C THR A 6 -25.69 -9.91 16.01
N SER A 7 -26.73 -9.08 16.00
CA SER A 7 -26.67 -7.66 16.41
C SER A 7 -26.14 -7.41 17.84
N ASN A 8 -26.20 -8.41 18.71
CA ASN A 8 -25.82 -8.30 20.13
C ASN A 8 -24.40 -8.82 20.42
N THR A 9 -23.67 -9.28 19.41
CA THR A 9 -22.32 -9.79 19.60
C THR A 9 -21.36 -8.61 19.86
N PRO A 10 -20.60 -8.60 20.98
CA PRO A 10 -19.62 -7.56 21.23
C PRO A 10 -18.55 -7.53 20.13
N ILE A 11 -18.32 -6.34 19.58
CA ILE A 11 -17.29 -6.10 18.56
C ILE A 11 -16.14 -5.34 19.20
N LYS A 12 -14.93 -5.91 19.12
CA LYS A 12 -13.69 -5.25 19.51
C LYS A 12 -13.03 -4.67 18.26
N THR A 13 -12.71 -3.38 18.29
CA THR A 13 -12.02 -2.71 17.18
C THR A 13 -10.54 -2.53 17.51
N ILE A 14 -9.67 -2.94 16.59
CA ILE A 14 -8.21 -2.74 16.66
C ILE A 14 -7.77 -2.19 15.30
N GLY A 15 -7.45 -0.89 15.26
CA GLY A 15 -7.16 -0.18 14.01
C GLY A 15 -8.32 -0.28 13.01
N PHE A 16 -8.02 -0.77 11.80
CA PHE A 16 -9.00 -1.00 10.72
C PHE A 16 -9.72 -2.35 10.80
N SER A 17 -9.43 -3.17 11.82
CA SER A 17 -10.02 -4.49 11.97
C SER A 17 -11.04 -4.51 13.10
N GLU A 18 -12.16 -5.16 12.84
CA GLU A 18 -13.18 -5.46 13.84
C GLU A 18 -13.17 -6.97 14.09
N PHE A 19 -13.26 -7.34 15.37
CA PHE A 19 -13.24 -8.72 15.84
C PHE A 19 -14.48 -8.99 16.65
N CYS A 20 -15.06 -10.17 16.51
CA CYS A 20 -16.10 -10.65 17.40
C CYS A 20 -15.89 -12.13 17.70
N GLU A 21 -16.42 -12.59 18.82
CA GLU A 21 -16.38 -13.99 19.21
C GLU A 21 -17.82 -14.50 19.30
N VAL A 22 -18.09 -15.62 18.63
CA VAL A 22 -19.39 -16.29 18.65
C VAL A 22 -19.18 -17.78 18.84
N ASN A 23 -19.73 -18.34 19.92
CA ASN A 23 -19.65 -19.77 20.23
C ASN A 23 -18.21 -20.31 20.26
N GLY A 24 -17.27 -19.55 20.81
CA GLY A 24 -15.85 -19.91 20.88
C GLY A 24 -15.09 -19.80 19.55
N ARG A 25 -15.73 -19.29 18.49
CA ARG A 25 -15.12 -19.03 17.18
C ARG A 25 -14.89 -17.54 17.05
N GLN A 26 -13.67 -17.13 16.71
CA GLN A 26 -13.34 -15.74 16.48
C GLN A 26 -13.59 -15.40 15.02
N PHE A 27 -14.17 -14.23 14.75
CA PHE A 27 -14.38 -13.70 13.41
C PHE A 27 -13.74 -12.32 13.30
N LYS A 28 -13.22 -12.00 12.11
CA LYS A 28 -12.59 -10.74 11.77
C LYS A 28 -13.22 -10.14 10.52
N ARG A 29 -13.36 -8.81 10.49
CA ARG A 29 -13.65 -8.05 9.28
C ARG A 29 -12.85 -6.75 9.24
N ARG A 30 -12.80 -6.10 8.08
CA ARG A 30 -12.35 -4.71 7.99
C ARG A 30 -13.52 -3.78 8.34
N LYS A 31 -13.22 -2.66 9.01
CA LYS A 31 -14.21 -1.63 9.35
C LYS A 31 -14.93 -1.17 8.08
N GLY A 32 -16.26 -1.24 8.08
CA GLY A 32 -17.11 -0.90 6.93
C GLY A 32 -17.43 -2.04 5.95
N VAL A 33 -16.83 -3.22 6.11
CA VAL A 33 -17.20 -4.42 5.34
C VAL A 33 -18.31 -5.17 6.08
N GLN A 34 -19.34 -5.65 5.40
CA GLN A 34 -20.42 -6.41 6.07
C GLN A 34 -20.03 -7.86 6.36
N GLN A 35 -19.22 -8.45 5.50
CA GLN A 35 -18.81 -9.85 5.60
C GLN A 35 -17.76 -10.07 6.69
N TRP A 36 -17.96 -11.14 7.47
CA TRP A 36 -17.04 -11.61 8.50
C TRP A 36 -16.32 -12.87 8.04
N THR A 37 -15.02 -12.94 8.34
CA THR A 37 -14.19 -14.11 8.06
C THR A 37 -13.82 -14.76 9.38
N GLU A 38 -14.05 -16.06 9.49
CA GLU A 38 -13.65 -16.82 10.66
C GLU A 38 -12.13 -16.90 10.78
N VAL A 39 -11.62 -16.65 11.99
CA VAL A 39 -10.24 -16.84 12.38
C VAL A 39 -10.10 -18.29 12.86
N SER A 40 -9.68 -19.18 11.96
CA SER A 40 -9.43 -20.57 12.29
C SER A 40 -8.33 -20.69 13.35
N GLN A 41 -8.65 -21.22 14.54
CA GLN A 41 -7.68 -21.50 15.61
C GLN A 41 -6.75 -22.71 15.31
N GLN A 42 -6.58 -23.09 14.05
CA GLN A 42 -5.58 -24.09 13.68
C GLN A 42 -4.24 -23.41 13.46
N GLY A 43 -3.43 -23.41 14.54
CA GLY A 43 -1.98 -23.41 14.42
C GLY A 43 -1.57 -24.60 13.56
N GLY A 44 -1.16 -24.28 12.34
CA GLY A 44 -0.72 -25.24 11.35
C GLY A 44 -0.53 -24.48 10.05
N LEU A 45 0.72 -24.42 9.59
CA LEU A 45 1.08 -23.94 8.27
C LEU A 45 0.12 -24.52 7.22
N LYS A 46 -0.91 -23.76 6.84
CA LYS A 46 -1.44 -23.84 5.48
C LYS A 46 -0.54 -22.95 4.65
N GLU A 47 0.63 -23.49 4.31
CA GLU A 47 1.24 -23.22 3.02
C GLU A 47 0.24 -23.69 1.95
N SER A 48 -0.79 -22.90 1.68
CA SER A 48 -1.17 -22.74 0.29
C SER A 48 -0.05 -21.93 -0.32
N THR A 49 0.82 -22.57 -1.09
CA THR A 49 1.89 -21.94 -1.87
C THR A 49 1.33 -21.10 -3.02
N GLU A 50 0.37 -20.23 -2.70
CA GLU A 50 0.09 -19.04 -3.45
C GLU A 50 0.63 -17.92 -2.58
N LEU A 51 1.86 -17.48 -2.86
CA LEU A 51 2.41 -16.28 -2.23
C LEU A 51 1.37 -15.17 -2.43
N SER A 52 0.84 -14.61 -1.33
CA SER A 52 -0.17 -13.55 -1.39
C SER A 52 0.30 -12.46 -2.37
N PRO A 53 -0.57 -11.94 -3.25
CA PRO A 53 -0.15 -11.16 -4.41
C PRO A 53 0.69 -9.96 -3.98
N LEU A 54 1.76 -9.70 -4.72
CA LEU A 54 2.57 -8.50 -4.51
C LEU A 54 1.74 -7.28 -4.91
N ARG A 55 1.63 -6.31 -4.00
CA ARG A 55 0.71 -5.18 -4.14
C ARG A 55 1.48 -3.87 -4.10
N LEU A 56 1.19 -3.01 -5.07
CA LEU A 56 1.53 -1.60 -5.01
C LEU A 56 0.42 -0.87 -4.26
N SER A 57 0.81 -0.10 -3.24
CA SER A 57 -0.11 0.65 -2.39
C SER A 57 0.35 2.09 -2.19
N LEU A 58 -0.59 3.02 -2.08
CA LEU A 58 -0.34 4.38 -1.62
C LEU A 58 -0.48 4.41 -0.10
N VAL A 59 0.56 4.82 0.61
CA VAL A 59 0.57 5.00 2.05
C VAL A 59 0.57 6.49 2.38
N GLN A 60 -0.29 6.89 3.31
CA GLN A 60 -0.37 8.25 3.84
C GLN A 60 0.15 8.28 5.26
N GLN A 61 1.02 9.25 5.55
CA GLN A 61 1.60 9.46 6.86
C GLN A 61 1.46 10.92 7.31
N GLU A 62 1.30 11.13 8.62
CA GLU A 62 1.36 12.45 9.23
C GLU A 62 2.76 13.04 9.09
N GLN A 63 2.81 14.37 8.89
CA GLN A 63 4.02 15.18 8.96
C GLN A 63 3.95 16.09 10.20
N ALA A 64 4.80 17.14 10.24
CA ALA A 64 4.72 18.14 11.29
C ALA A 64 3.31 18.77 11.37
N PRO A 65 2.88 19.24 12.55
CA PRO A 65 1.57 19.86 12.69
C PRO A 65 1.36 21.01 11.70
N GLY A 66 0.26 20.96 10.96
CA GLY A 66 -0.07 21.95 9.92
C GLY A 66 0.46 21.63 8.53
N GLU A 67 1.30 20.62 8.37
CA GLU A 67 1.81 20.18 7.07
C GLU A 67 0.84 19.22 6.35
N PRO A 68 0.82 19.20 5.01
CA PRO A 68 0.12 18.18 4.24
C PRO A 68 0.61 16.77 4.56
N LEU A 69 -0.22 15.77 4.27
CA LEU A 69 0.16 14.36 4.45
C LEU A 69 1.33 13.98 3.56
N HIS A 70 2.29 13.23 4.11
CA HIS A 70 3.35 12.61 3.33
C HIS A 70 2.80 11.38 2.61
N TRP A 71 3.10 11.26 1.32
CA TRP A 71 2.66 10.14 0.49
C TRP A 71 3.87 9.31 0.07
N SER A 72 3.75 8.01 0.24
CA SER A 72 4.73 7.04 -0.23
C SER A 72 4.06 5.90 -0.97
N LEU A 73 4.80 5.28 -1.89
CA LEU A 73 4.41 4.03 -2.52
C LEU A 73 5.03 2.88 -1.74
N PHE A 74 4.25 1.84 -1.49
CA PHE A 74 4.68 0.66 -0.75
C PHE A 74 4.41 -0.58 -1.59
N VAL A 75 5.43 -1.40 -1.78
CA VAL A 75 5.34 -2.67 -2.49
C VAL A 75 5.61 -3.80 -1.53
N ALA A 76 4.57 -4.57 -1.23
CA ALA A 76 4.64 -5.68 -0.29
C ALA A 76 3.57 -6.73 -0.57
N ARG A 77 3.78 -7.91 -0.01
CA ARG A 77 2.74 -8.93 0.15
C ARG A 77 1.94 -8.62 1.41
N GLU A 78 0.68 -9.03 1.44
CA GLU A 78 -0.20 -8.72 2.58
C GLU A 78 0.36 -9.30 3.89
N GLY A 79 0.53 -8.44 4.90
CA GLY A 79 1.09 -8.81 6.20
C GLY A 79 2.63 -8.93 6.25
N GLN A 80 3.34 -8.56 5.18
CA GLN A 80 4.80 -8.60 5.13
C GLN A 80 5.41 -7.21 5.03
N ALA A 81 6.65 -7.07 5.53
CA ALA A 81 7.48 -5.91 5.25
C ALA A 81 7.76 -5.81 3.74
N GLY A 82 7.96 -4.58 3.25
CA GLY A 82 8.16 -4.34 1.83
C GLY A 82 8.96 -3.09 1.53
N MET A 83 9.11 -2.80 0.24
CA MET A 83 9.90 -1.65 -0.22
C MET A 83 9.05 -0.39 -0.21
N VAL A 84 9.62 0.70 0.30
CA VAL A 84 8.98 2.02 0.34
C VAL A 84 9.69 2.93 -0.66
N TYR A 85 8.92 3.59 -1.50
CA TYR A 85 9.39 4.56 -2.47
C TYR A 85 8.74 5.91 -2.14
N GLN A 86 9.58 6.91 -1.87
CA GLN A 86 9.11 8.20 -1.37
C GLN A 86 10.06 9.32 -1.75
N VAL A 87 9.52 10.53 -1.76
CA VAL A 87 10.30 11.77 -1.91
C VAL A 87 10.16 12.55 -0.60
N LYS A 88 11.27 13.05 -0.09
CA LYS A 88 11.30 13.87 1.13
C LYS A 88 12.03 15.17 0.88
N GLY A 89 11.78 16.16 1.73
CA GLY A 89 12.29 17.52 1.56
C GLY A 89 11.14 18.49 1.30
N ASP A 90 11.45 19.78 1.28
CA ASP A 90 10.51 20.83 0.93
C ASP A 90 10.35 20.95 -0.59
N ALA A 91 9.53 21.91 -1.03
CA ALA A 91 9.24 22.14 -2.45
C ALA A 91 10.47 22.52 -3.28
N GLU A 92 11.51 23.08 -2.66
CA GLU A 92 12.74 23.51 -3.32
C GLU A 92 13.79 22.37 -3.34
N PHE A 93 13.74 21.45 -2.37
CA PHE A 93 14.73 20.40 -2.15
C PHE A 93 14.13 18.99 -2.04
N MET A 94 13.25 18.63 -2.98
CA MET A 94 12.69 17.28 -3.07
C MET A 94 13.74 16.24 -3.45
N THR A 95 14.04 15.32 -2.52
CA THR A 95 14.99 14.22 -2.72
C THR A 95 14.29 12.88 -2.66
N TYR A 96 14.55 12.02 -3.66
CA TYR A 96 14.09 10.65 -3.63
C TYR A 96 14.82 9.85 -2.54
N GLN A 97 14.07 9.28 -1.59
CA GLN A 97 14.60 8.55 -0.43
C GLN A 97 13.89 7.20 -0.25
N PRO A 98 14.11 6.23 -1.16
CA PRO A 98 13.52 4.90 -1.02
C PRO A 98 14.11 4.18 0.21
N SER A 99 13.38 3.20 0.74
CA SER A 99 13.95 2.30 1.73
C SER A 99 15.05 1.45 1.08
N ASN A 100 16.16 1.28 1.79
CA ASN A 100 17.26 0.41 1.38
C ASN A 100 17.02 -1.07 1.73
N ARG A 101 15.97 -1.35 2.50
CA ARG A 101 15.54 -2.67 2.94
C ARG A 101 14.02 -2.73 3.03
N ALA A 102 13.49 -3.94 3.13
CA ALA A 102 12.09 -4.14 3.43
C ALA A 102 11.77 -3.58 4.83
N VAL A 103 10.70 -2.80 4.94
CA VAL A 103 10.22 -2.21 6.19
C VAL A 103 8.73 -2.46 6.34
N ASP A 104 8.28 -2.62 7.58
CA ASP A 104 6.86 -2.57 7.89
C ASP A 104 6.45 -1.12 8.13
N ILE A 105 5.98 -0.46 7.06
CA ILE A 105 5.54 0.94 7.13
C ILE A 105 4.25 1.10 7.94
N THR A 106 3.47 0.03 8.12
CA THR A 106 2.21 0.07 8.87
C THR A 106 2.41 0.13 10.38
N ALA A 107 3.61 -0.25 10.86
CA ALA A 107 4.01 -0.12 12.25
C ALA A 107 4.47 1.32 12.61
N SER A 108 4.54 2.24 11.65
CA SER A 108 4.92 3.63 11.90
C SER A 108 3.85 4.36 12.72
N THR A 109 4.27 5.12 13.73
CA THR A 109 3.36 5.94 14.54
C THR A 109 2.67 7.06 13.74
N SER A 110 3.27 7.49 12.63
CA SER A 110 2.67 8.48 11.73
C SER A 110 1.79 7.85 10.65
N PHE A 111 1.63 6.52 10.62
CA PHE A 111 0.79 5.85 9.63
C PHE A 111 -0.68 6.24 9.80
N ILE A 112 -1.31 6.71 8.72
CA ILE A 112 -2.73 7.04 8.70
C ILE A 112 -3.52 5.98 7.96
N ASN A 113 -3.20 5.76 6.68
CA ASN A 113 -3.99 4.89 5.81
C ASN A 113 -3.16 4.31 4.66
N MET A 114 -3.67 3.24 4.06
CA MET A 114 -3.08 2.56 2.90
C MET A 114 -4.15 2.17 1.89
N TYR A 115 -3.98 2.59 0.63
CA TYR A 115 -4.86 2.26 -0.49
C TYR A 115 -4.15 1.31 -1.44
N ASN A 116 -4.79 0.19 -1.79
CA ASN A 116 -4.26 -0.66 -2.84
C ASN A 116 -4.46 -0.01 -4.21
N LEU A 117 -3.38 0.11 -4.98
CA LEU A 117 -3.43 0.68 -6.32
C LEU A 117 -3.45 -0.41 -7.40
N ALA A 118 -2.63 -1.45 -7.23
CA ALA A 118 -2.53 -2.55 -8.18
C ALA A 118 -1.92 -3.81 -7.56
N THR A 119 -2.15 -4.94 -8.21
CA THR A 119 -1.29 -6.13 -8.11
C THR A 119 -0.17 -6.00 -9.14
N VAL A 120 1.07 -6.25 -8.71
CA VAL A 120 2.27 -6.11 -9.54
C VAL A 120 3.06 -7.42 -9.57
N THR A 121 3.83 -7.65 -10.62
CA THR A 121 4.83 -8.72 -10.66
C THR A 121 6.15 -8.27 -10.01
N GLU A 122 7.03 -9.21 -9.66
CA GLU A 122 8.38 -8.90 -9.16
C GLU A 122 9.15 -8.02 -10.15
N GLN A 123 9.02 -8.26 -11.46
CA GLN A 123 9.67 -7.45 -12.49
C GLN A 123 9.16 -6.01 -12.52
N GLN A 124 7.86 -5.81 -12.30
CA GLN A 124 7.27 -4.47 -12.21
C GLN A 124 7.69 -3.74 -10.92
N ALA A 125 7.84 -4.47 -9.81
CA ALA A 125 8.31 -3.91 -8.54
C ALA A 125 9.77 -3.42 -8.60
N VAL A 126 10.65 -4.18 -9.26
CA VAL A 126 12.08 -3.81 -9.42
C VAL A 126 12.26 -2.58 -10.33
N THR A 127 11.33 -2.34 -11.26
CA THR A 127 11.40 -1.23 -12.22
C THR A 127 10.65 0.03 -11.78
N GLU A 128 9.82 -0.04 -10.74
CA GLU A 128 9.18 1.15 -10.18
C GLU A 128 10.12 1.92 -9.26
N ASN A 129 10.58 3.07 -9.74
CA ASN A 129 11.12 4.15 -8.92
C ASN A 129 10.33 5.44 -9.22
N CYS A 130 10.62 6.52 -8.47
CA CYS A 130 9.93 7.80 -8.67
C CYS A 130 10.10 8.34 -10.11
N GLN A 131 11.24 8.11 -10.76
CA GLN A 131 11.52 8.58 -12.12
C GLN A 131 10.65 7.85 -13.15
N GLY A 132 10.58 6.51 -13.06
CA GLY A 132 9.71 5.69 -13.90
C GLY A 132 8.22 6.01 -13.68
N TRP A 133 7.82 6.34 -12.46
CA TRP A 133 6.46 6.80 -12.17
C TRP A 133 6.17 8.15 -12.85
N VAL A 134 7.06 9.13 -12.71
CA VAL A 134 6.92 10.44 -13.36
C VAL A 134 6.78 10.30 -14.87
N VAL A 135 7.63 9.48 -15.51
CA VAL A 135 7.55 9.23 -16.96
C VAL A 135 6.20 8.63 -17.37
N ARG A 136 5.66 7.66 -16.61
CA ARG A 136 4.33 7.11 -16.89
C ARG A 136 3.20 8.13 -16.71
N VAL A 137 3.30 9.02 -15.73
CA VAL A 137 2.32 10.10 -15.54
C VAL A 137 2.37 11.07 -16.72
N ILE A 138 3.56 11.50 -17.13
CA ILE A 138 3.73 12.37 -18.29
C ILE A 138 3.19 11.67 -19.55
N ALA A 139 3.45 10.38 -19.74
CA ALA A 139 2.90 9.63 -20.87
C ALA A 139 1.36 9.62 -20.90
N LYS A 140 0.71 9.47 -19.74
CA LYS A 140 -0.75 9.56 -19.63
C LYS A 140 -1.29 10.97 -19.92
N LEU A 141 -0.54 12.02 -19.55
CA LEU A 141 -0.92 13.40 -19.84
C LEU A 141 -0.74 13.74 -21.33
N VAL A 142 0.28 13.18 -21.99
CA VAL A 142 0.45 13.25 -23.44
C VAL A 142 -0.72 12.57 -24.14
N GLY A 143 -1.12 11.37 -23.71
CA GLY A 143 -2.29 10.68 -24.27
C GLY A 143 -3.64 11.38 -24.03
N ARG A 144 -3.66 12.47 -23.26
CA ARG A 144 -4.83 13.33 -23.01
C ARG A 144 -4.67 14.73 -23.62
N ASP A 145 -3.65 14.95 -24.44
CA ASP A 145 -3.30 16.23 -25.06
C ASP A 145 -3.06 17.39 -24.06
N VAL A 146 -2.73 17.07 -22.81
CA VAL A 146 -2.39 18.08 -21.78
C VAL A 146 -0.92 18.49 -21.87
N VAL A 147 -0.06 17.58 -22.32
CA VAL A 147 1.39 17.77 -22.41
C VAL A 147 1.88 17.35 -23.79
N GLY A 148 2.79 18.11 -24.41
CA GLY A 148 3.37 17.74 -25.70
C GLY A 148 4.37 16.58 -25.59
N ASN A 149 4.45 15.72 -26.62
CA ASN A 149 5.30 14.53 -26.64
C ASN A 149 6.79 14.83 -26.35
N SER A 150 7.28 16.00 -26.75
CA SER A 150 8.67 16.43 -26.49
C SER A 150 9.04 16.46 -25.00
N LYS A 151 8.07 16.69 -24.10
CA LYS A 151 8.28 16.65 -22.65
C LYS A 151 8.39 15.23 -22.11
N LEU A 152 7.69 14.27 -22.72
CA LEU A 152 7.82 12.85 -22.38
C LEU A 152 9.20 12.32 -22.79
N GLU A 153 9.66 12.67 -23.99
CA GLU A 153 10.99 12.30 -24.48
C GLU A 153 12.10 12.86 -23.59
N MET A 154 11.98 14.13 -23.19
CA MET A 154 12.87 14.77 -22.24
C MET A 154 12.88 14.05 -20.88
N ALA A 155 11.71 13.79 -20.29
CA ALA A 155 11.65 13.11 -19.01
C ALA A 155 12.19 11.66 -19.07
N SER A 156 11.94 10.96 -20.18
CA SER A 156 12.42 9.60 -20.41
C SER A 156 13.94 9.54 -20.53
N SER A 157 14.58 10.53 -21.16
CA SER A 157 16.04 10.58 -21.28
C SER A 157 16.75 10.89 -19.95
N MET A 158 16.03 11.48 -18.99
CA MET A 158 16.54 11.76 -17.64
C MET A 158 16.47 10.55 -16.70
N VAL A 159 15.82 9.45 -17.10
CA VAL A 159 15.70 8.24 -16.26
C VAL A 159 17.06 7.58 -16.09
N GLN A 160 17.50 7.46 -14.84
CA GLN A 160 18.71 6.76 -14.49
C GLN A 160 18.44 5.25 -14.42
N ARG A 161 19.34 4.46 -15.00
CA ARG A 161 19.28 3.00 -14.88
C ARG A 161 19.56 2.62 -13.43
N ILE A 162 18.65 1.85 -12.85
CA ILE A 162 18.93 1.14 -11.59
C ILE A 162 19.96 0.06 -11.94
N ARG A 163 21.13 0.10 -11.28
CA ARG A 163 22.16 -0.94 -11.37
C ARG A 163 21.85 -2.07 -10.40
#